data_AF-C6D9E2-F1
#
_entry.id   AF-C6D9E2-F1
#
_cell.length_a   1.000
_cell.length_b   1.000
_cell.length_c   1.000
_cell.angle_alpha   90.00
_cell.angle_beta   90.00
_cell.angle_gamma   90.00
#
_symmetry.space_group_name_H-M   'P 1'
#
loop_
_entity.id
_entity.type
_entity.pdbx_description
1 polymer ?
#
loop_
_entity_poly.entity_id
_entity_poly.type
_entity_poly.pdbx_seq_one_letter_code
_entity_poly.pdbx_strand_id
1 'polypeptide(L)' 'MAISPIQKQLAELEKKVEILDSIIDVAKTSGGRITDDGKNLIYILRNAGMNKTDIAKLLDVSPAALTKYD' A
#
# COMPACT_ATOMS: atom_id res chain seq x y z
N MET A 1 -18.03 28.88 -8.88
CA MET A 1 -16.95 28.51 -9.82
C MET A 1 -17.13 27.06 -10.19
N ALA A 2 -17.17 26.71 -11.48
CA ALA A 2 -17.27 25.32 -11.89
C ALA A 2 -15.94 24.60 -11.58
N ILE A 3 -16.01 23.48 -10.85
CA ILE A 3 -14.83 22.67 -10.53
C ILE A 3 -14.29 22.10 -11.84
N SER A 4 -13.01 22.37 -12.14
CA SER A 4 -12.34 21.86 -13.33
C SER A 4 -12.39 20.33 -13.36
N PRO A 5 -12.54 19.69 -14.54
CA PRO A 5 -12.42 18.24 -14.66
C PRO A 5 -11.15 17.67 -14.00
N ILE A 6 -10.03 18.40 -14.07
CA ILE A 6 -8.77 18.03 -13.41
C ILE A 6 -8.92 18.03 -11.89
N GLN A 7 -9.59 19.04 -11.32
CA GLN A 7 -9.81 19.12 -9.87
C GLN A 7 -10.71 17.98 -9.36
N LYS A 8 -11.67 17.52 -10.16
CA LYS A 8 -12.48 16.33 -9.82
C LYS A 8 -11.65 15.06 -9.82
N GLN A 9 -10.82 14.87 -10.85
CA GLN A 9 -9.92 13.72 -10.93
C GLN A 9 -8.89 13.71 -9.79
N LEU A 10 -8.40 14.89 -9.39
CA LEU A 10 -7.49 15.02 -8.25
C LEU A 10 -8.18 14.58 -6.95
N ALA A 11 -9.39 15.07 -6.68
CA ALA A 11 -10.15 14.68 -5.49
C ALA A 11 -10.49 13.18 -5.46
N GLU A 12 -10.72 12.56 -6.63
CA GLU A 12 -10.90 11.11 -6.72
C GLU A 12 -9.60 10.34 -6.43
N LEU A 13 -8.46 10.86 -6.87
CA LEU A 13 -7.14 10.28 -6.57
C LEU A 13 -6.82 10.40 -5.08
N GLU A 14 -7.06 11.56 -4.47
CA GLU A 14 -6.86 11.79 -3.03
C GLU A 14 -7.64 10.76 -2.20
N LYS A 15 -8.92 10.55 -2.51
CA LYS A 15 -9.74 9.52 -1.83
C LYS A 15 -9.18 8.10 -2.00
N LYS A 16 -8.65 7.77 -3.18
CA LYS A 16 -8.03 6.45 -3.41
C LYS A 16 -6.75 6.28 -2.59
N VAL A 17 -5.97 7.36 -2.44
CA VAL A 17 -4.76 7.36 -1.60
C VAL A 17 -5.13 7.17 -0.13
N GLU A 18 -6.14 7.87 0.40
CA GLU A 18 -6.59 7.71 1.79
C GLU A 18 -7.00 6.25 2.13
N ILE A 19 -7.68 5.58 1.18
CA ILE A 19 -8.04 4.17 1.33
C ILE A 19 -6.79 3.29 1.34
N LEU A 20 -5.82 3.58 0.47
CA LEU A 20 -4.56 2.84 0.40
C LEU A 20 -3.76 3.00 1.70
N ASP A 21 -3.67 4.20 2.24
CA ASP A 21 -2.98 4.46 3.51
C ASP A 21 -3.63 3.67 4.65
N SER A 22 -4.96 3.64 4.71
CA SER A 22 -5.70 2.84 5.70
C SER A 22 -5.41 1.34 5.59
N ILE A 23 -5.23 0.82 4.37
CA ILE A 23 -4.86 -0.58 4.13
C ILE A 23 -3.41 -0.85 4.55
N ILE A 24 -2.50 0.08 4.30
CA ILE A 24 -1.08 -0.03 4.70
C ILE A 24 -0.95 0.01 6.23
N ASP A 25 -1.73 0.85 6.89
CA ASP A 25 -1.72 0.98 8.36
C ASP A 25 -2.11 -0.31 9.07
N VAL A 26 -3.05 -1.09 8.52
CA VAL A 26 -3.41 -2.40 9.08
C VAL A 26 -2.45 -3.51 8.66
N ALA A 27 -1.66 -3.31 7.60
CA ALA A 27 -0.70 -4.28 7.09
C ALA A 27 0.55 -4.41 7.97
N LYS A 28 0.83 -3.43 8.84
CA LYS A 28 1.96 -3.45 9.76
C LYS A 28 1.58 -2.99 11.16
N THR A 29 2.27 -3.52 12.16
CA THR A 29 2.18 -2.97 13.52
C THR A 29 2.98 -1.68 13.62
N SER A 30 2.75 -0.90 14.69
CA SER A 30 3.56 0.28 15.02
C SER A 30 5.06 -0.01 15.15
N GLY A 31 5.43 -1.25 15.46
CA GLY A 31 6.84 -1.72 15.49
C GLY A 31 7.38 -2.24 14.16
N GLY A 32 6.67 -2.03 13.05
CA GLY A 32 7.09 -2.44 11.71
C GLY A 32 6.97 -3.95 11.42
N ARG A 33 6.24 -4.70 12.26
CA ARG A 33 6.00 -6.14 12.02
C ARG A 33 4.80 -6.30 11.10
N ILE A 34 4.96 -7.10 10.04
CA ILE A 34 3.86 -7.43 9.12
C ILE A 34 2.79 -8.25 9.85
N THR A 35 1.54 -7.81 9.75
CA THR A 35 0.34 -8.47 10.31
C THR A 35 -0.14 -9.59 9.38
N ASP A 36 -1.16 -10.35 9.79
CA ASP A 36 -1.76 -11.37 8.90
C ASP A 36 -2.46 -10.73 7.70
N ASP A 37 -3.13 -9.59 7.89
CA ASP A 37 -3.69 -8.78 6.80
C ASP A 37 -2.58 -8.27 5.87
N GLY A 38 -1.44 -7.87 6.42
CA GLY A 38 -0.28 -7.48 5.64
C GLY A 38 0.28 -8.61 4.78
N LYS A 39 0.25 -9.86 5.25
CA LYS A 39 0.65 -11.03 4.44
C LYS A 39 -0.30 -11.22 3.25
N ASN A 40 -1.60 -11.09 3.48
CA ASN A 40 -2.60 -11.18 2.43
C ASN A 40 -2.39 -10.07 1.38
N LEU A 41 -2.13 -8.84 1.84
CA LEU A 41 -1.82 -7.72 0.97
C LEU A 41 -0.56 -7.96 0.13
N ILE A 42 0.54 -8.43 0.74
CA ILE A 42 1.77 -8.77 0.02
C ILE A 42 1.48 -9.83 -1.05
N TYR A 43 0.73 -10.88 -0.72
CA TYR A 43 0.35 -11.92 -1.67
C TYR A 43 -0.44 -11.36 -2.86
N ILE A 44 -1.44 -10.51 -2.61
CA ILE A 44 -2.24 -9.86 -3.66
C ILE A 44 -1.35 -8.99 -4.55
N LEU A 45 -0.48 -8.16 -3.98
CA LEU A 45 0.39 -7.26 -4.72
C LEU A 45 1.42 -8.02 -5.57
N ARG A 46 1.92 -9.15 -5.08
CA ARG A 46 2.79 -10.06 -5.85
C ARG A 46 2.06 -10.67 -7.04
N ASN A 47 0.84 -11.16 -6.83
CA ASN A 47 0.02 -11.71 -7.91
C ASN A 47 -0.36 -10.66 -8.96
N ALA A 48 -0.43 -9.38 -8.54
CA ALA A 48 -0.58 -8.26 -9.45
C ALA A 48 0.72 -7.87 -10.18
N GLY A 49 1.84 -8.56 -9.93
CA GLY A 49 3.12 -8.37 -10.60
C GLY A 49 4.05 -7.33 -9.96
N MET A 50 3.73 -6.80 -8.77
CA MET A 50 4.66 -5.91 -8.07
C MET A 50 5.89 -6.69 -7.57
N ASN A 51 7.07 -6.08 -7.70
CA ASN A 51 8.30 -6.66 -7.18
C ASN A 51 8.45 -6.40 -5.67
N LYS A 52 9.32 -7.18 -5.00
CA LYS A 52 9.57 -7.07 -3.56
C LYS A 52 9.93 -5.66 -3.11
N THR A 53 10.77 -4.98 -3.88
CA THR A 53 11.30 -3.67 -3.55
C THR A 53 10.20 -2.62 -3.51
N ASP A 54 9.26 -2.67 -4.46
CA ASP A 54 8.16 -1.72 -4.53
C ASP A 54 7.11 -1.99 -3.44
N ILE A 55 6.86 -3.25 -3.11
CA ILE A 55 6.01 -3.62 -1.96
C ILE A 55 6.66 -3.17 -0.64
N ALA A 56 7.98 -3.31 -0.49
CA ALA A 56 8.70 -2.86 0.69
C ALA A 56 8.61 -1.34 0.87
N LYS A 57 8.71 -0.56 -0.23
CA LYS A 57 8.50 0.88 -0.22
C LYS A 57 7.06 1.25 0.15
N LEU A 58 6.08 0.57 -0.43
CA LEU A 58 4.66 0.81 -0.15
C LEU A 58 4.35 0.61 1.33
N LEU A 59 4.87 -0.47 1.92
CA LEU A 59 4.66 -0.79 3.32
C LEU A 59 5.60 -0.01 4.27
N ASP A 60 6.54 0.78 3.73
CA ASP A 60 7.58 1.47 4.48
C ASP A 60 8.27 0.49 5.47
N VAL A 61 8.86 -0.56 4.89
CA VAL A 61 9.65 -1.59 5.58
C VAL A 61 10.91 -1.91 4.78
N SER A 62 11.90 -2.53 5.42
CA SER A 62 13.07 -3.01 4.70
C SER A 62 12.69 -4.20 3.79
N PRO A 63 13.30 -4.35 2.59
CA PRO A 63 13.06 -5.52 1.74
C PRO A 63 13.36 -6.85 2.43
N ALA A 64 14.27 -6.85 3.42
CA ALA A 64 14.59 -8.01 4.24
C ALA A 64 13.42 -8.47 5.11
N ALA A 65 12.54 -7.56 5.55
CA ALA A 65 11.33 -7.90 6.30
C ALA A 65 10.34 -8.73 5.46
N LEU A 66 10.47 -8.68 4.13
CA LEU A 66 9.62 -9.39 3.18
C LEU A 66 10.23 -10.70 2.65
N THR A 67 11.50 -11.00 2.94
CA THR A 67 12.18 -12.22 2.43
C THR A 67 11.51 -13.53 2.84
N LYS A 68 10.81 -13.53 3.98
CA LYS A 68 10.01 -14.68 4.45
C LYS A 68 8.64 -14.83 3.76
N TYR A 69 8.30 -13.89 2.88
CA TYR A 69 7.06 -13.82 2.13
C TYR A 69 7.32 -13.74 0.61
N ASP A 70 8.55 -14.07 0.18
CA ASP A 70 8.88 -14.37 -1.22
C ASP A 70 8.30 -15.74 -1.63
#